data_AF-A0A959F0H4-F1
#
_entry.id   AF-A0A959F0H4-F1
#
_cell.length_a   1.000
_cell.length_b   1.000
_cell.length_c   1.000
_cell.angle_alpha   90.00
_cell.angle_beta   90.00
_cell.angle_gamma   90.00
#
_symmetry.space_group_name_H-M   'P 1'
#
loop_
_entity.id
_entity.type
_entity.pdbx_description
1 polymer ?
#
loop_
_entity_poly.entity_id
_entity_poly.type
_entity_poly.pdbx_seq_one_letter_code
_entity_poly.pdbx_strand_id
1 'polypeptide(L)' 'TAFQSPVNEFPEPLIAIWEPRAYPVLLQFLSQGYSCPRKVLINADVKLLEAPDPRALHNVNSPEEYREVVEALRSKATN' A
#
# COMPACT_ATOMS: atom_id res chain seq x y z
N THR A 1 -3.57 -10.95 1.58
CA THR A 1 -2.61 -10.38 2.57
C THR A 1 -2.10 -9.05 2.06
N ALA A 2 -2.03 -8.02 2.89
CA ALA A 2 -1.56 -6.69 2.50
C ALA A 2 -0.66 -6.09 3.57
N PHE A 3 0.26 -5.21 3.19
CA PHE A 3 0.94 -4.36 4.16
C PHE A 3 0.01 -3.27 4.67
N GLN A 4 0.19 -2.89 5.93
CA GLN A 4 -0.48 -1.75 6.53
C GLN A 4 0.27 -0.45 6.17
N SER A 5 -0.47 0.58 5.77
CA SER A 5 0.10 1.90 5.49
C SER A 5 0.62 2.54 6.78
N PRO A 6 1.85 3.06 6.80
CA PRO A 6 2.39 3.74 7.98
C PRO A 6 1.78 5.14 8.19
N VAL A 7 1.00 5.65 7.23
CA VAL A 7 0.42 7.02 7.27
C VAL A 7 -1.00 7.02 7.80
N ASN A 8 -1.83 6.05 7.40
CA ASN A 8 -3.27 6.07 7.66
C ASN A 8 -3.83 4.72 8.13
N GLU A 9 -2.96 3.77 8.48
CA GLU A 9 -3.31 2.44 8.99
C GLU A 9 -4.17 1.57 8.06
N PHE A 10 -4.49 2.04 6.85
CA PHE A 10 -5.25 1.27 5.87
C PHE A 10 -4.37 0.26 5.12
N PRO A 11 -4.95 -0.84 4.60
CA PRO A 11 -4.21 -1.76 3.74
C PRO A 11 -3.68 -1.06 2.48
N GLU A 12 -2.44 -1.37 2.11
CA GLU A 12 -1.82 -0.88 0.88
C GLU A 12 -2.12 -1.81 -0.30
N PRO A 13 -2.99 -1.41 -1.25
CA PRO A 13 -3.42 -2.29 -2.33
C PRO A 13 -2.33 -2.61 -3.35
N LEU A 14 -1.32 -1.74 -3.45
CA LEU A 14 -0.18 -1.90 -4.36
C LEU A 14 0.95 -2.74 -3.74
N ILE A 15 0.85 -3.04 -2.45
CA ILE A 15 1.81 -3.83 -1.69
C ILE A 15 1.03 -4.95 -0.98
N ALA A 16 0.33 -5.74 -1.79
CA ALA A 16 -0.54 -6.83 -1.36
C ALA A 16 -0.38 -8.05 -2.27
N ILE A 17 -0.63 -9.22 -1.69
CA ILE A 17 -0.78 -10.48 -2.44
C ILE A 17 -2.26 -10.66 -2.75
N TRP A 18 -2.58 -10.60 -4.04
CA TRP A 18 -3.89 -10.87 -4.61
C TRP A 18 -3.93 -12.30 -5.14
N GLU A 19 -4.56 -13.20 -4.40
CA GLU A 19 -4.73 -14.60 -4.81
C GLU A 19 -5.84 -14.73 -5.87
N PRO A 20 -5.85 -15.78 -6.71
CA PRO A 20 -6.89 -15.97 -7.73
C PRO A 20 -8.32 -15.90 -7.19
N ARG A 21 -8.53 -16.32 -5.94
CA ARG A 21 -9.84 -16.27 -5.25
C ARG A 21 -10.32 -14.85 -4.97
N ALA A 22 -9.46 -13.84 -5.00
CA ALA A 22 -9.84 -12.45 -4.82
C ALA A 22 -10.50 -11.85 -6.07
N TYR A 23 -10.31 -12.45 -7.25
CA TYR A 23 -10.82 -11.89 -8.51
C TYR A 23 -12.36 -11.76 -8.58
N PRO A 24 -13.15 -12.79 -8.21
CA PRO A 24 -14.61 -12.63 -8.13
C PRO A 24 -15.05 -11.56 -7.14
N VAL A 25 -14.34 -11.39 -6.03
CA VAL A 25 -14.62 -10.36 -5.03
C VAL A 25 -14.35 -8.96 -5.62
N LEU A 26 -13.23 -8.77 -6.31
CA LEU A 26 -12.93 -7.52 -7.02
C LEU A 26 -14.02 -7.15 -8.03
N LEU A 27 -14.51 -8.12 -8.81
CA LEU A 27 -15.61 -7.90 -9.76
C LEU A 27 -16.94 -7.55 -9.07
N GLN A 28 -17.23 -8.17 -7.93
CA GLN A 28 -18.41 -7.84 -7.13
C GLN A 28 -18.35 -6.39 -6.60
N PHE A 29 -17.20 -5.94 -6.11
CA PHE A 29 -17.04 -4.56 -5.68
C PHE A 29 -17.16 -3.59 -6.85
N LEU A 30 -16.57 -3.94 -8.00
CA LEU A 30 -16.66 -3.13 -9.21
C LEU A 30 -18.12 -2.97 -9.69
N SER A 31 -18.92 -4.03 -9.64
CA SER A 31 -20.35 -3.96 -10.04
C SER A 31 -21.20 -3.10 -9.11
N GLN A 32 -20.75 -2.90 -7.87
CA GLN A 32 -21.36 -1.97 -6.90
C GLN A 32 -20.84 -0.53 -7.04
N GLY A 33 -19.96 -0.25 -8.02
CA GLY A 33 -19.38 1.08 -8.26
C GLY A 33 -18.10 1.35 -7.46
N TYR A 34 -17.54 0.36 -6.75
CA TYR A 34 -16.26 0.51 -6.07
C TYR A 34 -15.11 0.14 -7.00
N SER A 35 -14.44 1.17 -7.54
CA SER A 35 -13.24 0.99 -8.37
C SER A 35 -11.93 0.96 -7.58
N CYS A 36 -11.93 1.42 -6.33
CA CYS A 36 -10.72 1.53 -5.52
C CYS A 36 -10.38 0.18 -4.85
N PRO A 37 -9.24 -0.45 -5.18
CA PRO A 37 -8.85 -1.74 -4.60
C PRO A 37 -8.62 -1.67 -3.08
N ARG A 38 -8.25 -0.49 -2.54
CA ARG A 38 -8.16 -0.29 -1.09
C ARG A 38 -9.51 -0.51 -0.40
N LYS A 39 -10.62 -0.08 -1.01
CA LYS A 39 -11.97 -0.31 -0.47
C LYS A 39 -12.31 -1.80 -0.42
N VAL A 40 -11.84 -2.58 -1.40
CA VAL A 40 -12.01 -4.04 -1.39
C VAL A 40 -11.26 -4.65 -0.21
N LEU A 41 -10.00 -4.26 0.00
CA LEU A 41 -9.20 -4.77 1.11
C LEU A 41 -9.75 -4.39 2.50
N ILE A 42 -10.30 -3.18 2.65
CA ILE A 42 -10.94 -2.75 3.91
C ILE A 42 -12.18 -3.59 4.25
N ASN A 43 -12.89 -4.07 3.23
CA ASN A 43 -14.16 -4.79 3.38
C ASN A 43 -14.05 -6.30 3.16
N ALA A 44 -12.83 -6.84 3.14
CA ALA A 44 -12.56 -8.26 3.00
C ALA A 44 -11.76 -8.77 4.21
N ASP A 45 -11.80 -10.08 4.45
CA ASP A 45 -10.91 -10.72 5.42
C ASP A 45 -9.48 -10.72 4.87
N VAL A 46 -8.66 -9.78 5.35
CA VAL A 46 -7.29 -9.56 4.89
C VAL A 46 -6.34 -9.63 6.06
N LYS A 47 -5.35 -10.52 5.97
CA LYS A 47 -4.18 -10.48 6.85
C LYS A 47 -3.36 -9.21 6.60
N LEU A 48 -3.29 -8.33 7.59
CA LEU A 48 -2.43 -7.14 7.59
C LEU A 48 -1.05 -7.47 8.14
N LEU A 49 -0.02 -6.87 7.54
CA LEU A 49 1.37 -6.99 7.94
C LEU A 49 1.95 -5.61 8.21
N GLU A 50 2.67 -5.46 9.32
CA GLU A 50 3.50 -4.29 9.58
C GLU A 50 4.85 -4.45 8.86
N ALA A 51 5.34 -3.38 8.25
CA ALA A 51 6.67 -3.38 7.65
C ALA A 51 7.75 -3.23 8.75
N PRO A 52 8.84 -4.01 8.71
CA PRO A 52 9.95 -3.85 9.65
C PRO A 52 10.59 -2.44 9.61
N ASP A 53 10.62 -1.82 8.43
CA ASP A 53 10.96 -0.40 8.26
C ASP A 53 9.79 0.31 7.56
N PRO A 54 9.01 1.14 8.27
CA PRO A 54 7.91 1.92 7.69
C PRO A 54 8.32 2.77 6.48
N ARG A 55 9.58 3.22 6.42
CA ARG A 55 10.10 4.05 5.32
C ARG A 55 10.15 3.28 4.00
N ALA A 56 10.22 1.95 4.03
CA ALA A 56 10.18 1.14 2.81
C ALA A 56 8.83 1.23 2.08
N LEU A 57 7.77 1.71 2.76
CA LEU A 57 6.44 1.91 2.18
C LEU A 57 6.16 3.38 1.82
N HIS A 58 7.17 4.27 1.89
CA HIS A 58 6.98 5.70 1.58
C HIS A 58 6.57 5.88 0.11
N ASN A 59 5.38 6.44 -0.12
CA ASN A 59 4.89 6.76 -1.45
C ASN A 59 5.35 8.16 -1.88
N VAL A 60 5.98 8.25 -3.06
CA VAL A 60 6.47 9.50 -3.64
C VAL A 60 5.61 9.85 -4.86
N ASN A 61 4.78 10.89 -4.73
CA ASN A 61 3.84 11.32 -5.76
C ASN A 61 4.21 12.66 -6.41
N SER A 62 5.15 13.41 -5.82
CA SER A 62 5.55 14.75 -6.28
C SER A 62 7.08 14.90 -6.42
N PRO A 63 7.55 15.88 -7.22
CA PRO A 63 8.99 16.19 -7.31
C PRO A 63 9.61 16.66 -6.00
N GLU A 64 8.83 17.28 -5.11
CA GLU A 64 9.30 17.72 -3.78
C GLU A 64 9.63 16.51 -2.91
N GLU A 65 8.66 15.59 -2.76
CA GLU A 65 8.83 14.33 -2.01
C GLU A 65 10.00 13.50 -2.57
N TYR A 66 10.20 13.52 -3.89
CA TYR A 66 11.35 12.86 -4.51
C TYR A 66 12.69 13.43 -4.01
N ARG A 67 12.83 14.76 -3.97
CA ARG A 67 14.06 15.41 -3.48
C ARG A 67 14.33 15.06 -2.03
N GLU A 68 13.30 15.14 -1.19
CA GLU A 68 13.39 14.81 0.24
C GLU A 68 13.84 13.35 0.46
N VAL A 69 13.21 12.39 -0.23
CA VAL A 69 13.54 10.98 -0.10
C VAL A 69 14.95 10.69 -0.62
N VAL A 70 15.38 11.29 -1.74
CA VAL A 70 16.73 11.12 -2.27
C VAL A 70 17.79 11.67 -1.31
N GLU A 71 17.55 12.81 -0.70
CA GLU A 71 18.46 13.37 0.32
C GLU A 71 18.56 12.47 1.55
N ALA A 72 17.43 11.98 2.06
CA ALA A 72 17.37 11.06 3.19
C ALA A 72 18.07 9.71 2.91
N LEU A 73 18.02 9.21 1.67
CA LEU A 73 18.71 7.98 1.28
C LEU A 73 20.24 8.19 1.16
N ARG A 74 20.68 9.35 0.67
CA ARG A 74 22.11 9.69 0.55
C ARG A 74 22.78 9.86 1.92
N SER A 75 22.10 10.51 2.87
CA SER A 75 22.64 10.71 4.22
C SER A 75 22.83 9.40 4.99
N LYS A 76 21.97 8.41 4.76
CA LYS A 76 22.12 7.05 5.31
C LYS A 76 23.29 6.25 4.75
N ALA A 77 23.68 6.47 3.48
CA ALA A 77 24.78 5.73 2.86
C ALA A 77 26.17 6.19 3.36
N THR A 78 26.22 7.28 4.13
CA THR A 78 27.45 7.90 4.63
C THR A 78 27.73 7.59 6.11
N ASN A 79 26.81 6.86 6.77
CA ASN A 79 26.95 6.32 8.14
C ASN A 79 27.02 4.80 8.11
#